data_AF-A0A2N5ZD45-F1
#
_entry.id   AF-A0A2N5ZD45-F1
#
_cell.length_a   1.000
_cell.length_b   1.000
_cell.length_c   1.000
_cell.angle_alpha   90.00
_cell.angle_beta   90.00
_cell.angle_gamma   90.00
#
_symmetry.space_group_name_H-M   'P 1'
#
loop_
_entity.id
_entity.type
_entity.pdbx_description
1 polymer ?
#
loop_
_entity_poly.entity_id
_entity_poly.type
_entity_poly.pdbx_seq_one_letter_code
_entity_poly.pdbx_strand_id
1 'polypeptide(L)'
;MFSLVDDVYVEDRLFTLKARCEYEKCKGACCKGEGLGTPLFEEDIKRIEKETGEYDFFDYQRGPRLKLRKNGECMFLRGDNCTINEIKPFFCLAFPVVLHIKDGFKYLMFQPYSECSFVKSDIHYVQSISRALVQRFGQRWYDRLLERLK
;
A
#
# COMPACT_ATOMS: atom_id res chain seq x y z
N MET A 1 -4.00 18.13 -7.04
CA MET A 1 -3.10 19.11 -6.39
C MET A 1 -2.40 18.40 -5.24
N PHE A 2 -1.19 18.84 -4.90
CA PHE A 2 -0.37 18.21 -3.86
C PHE A 2 0.03 19.25 -2.82
N SER A 3 0.09 18.82 -1.57
CA SER A 3 0.64 19.59 -0.46
C SER A 3 1.87 18.88 0.11
N LEU A 4 2.89 19.67 0.45
CA LEU A 4 4.10 19.13 1.08
C LEU A 4 3.86 18.86 2.58
N VAL A 5 4.22 17.65 3.02
CA VAL A 5 4.38 17.25 4.42
C VAL A 5 5.83 16.78 4.57
N ASP A 6 6.67 17.65 5.15
CA ASP A 6 8.13 17.58 5.16
C ASP A 6 8.75 17.39 3.77
N ASP A 7 9.13 16.15 3.44
CA ASP A 7 9.82 15.74 2.22
C ASP A 7 8.91 14.89 1.30
N VAL A 8 7.61 14.82 1.61
CA VAL A 8 6.62 14.03 0.86
C VAL A 8 5.50 14.93 0.33
N TYR A 9 5.31 14.92 -0.99
CA TYR A 9 4.15 15.52 -1.64
C TYR A 9 2.94 14.60 -1.48
N VAL A 10 1.95 15.02 -0.70
CA VAL A 10 0.73 14.26 -0.43
C VAL A 10 -0.41 14.82 -1.30
N GLU A 11 -1.09 13.96 -2.04
CA GLU A 11 -2.25 14.37 -2.83
C GLU A 11 -3.34 14.98 -1.93
N ASP A 12 -3.85 16.15 -2.30
CA ASP A 12 -4.73 16.91 -1.41
C ASP A 12 -6.01 16.17 -1.00
N ARG A 13 -6.48 15.26 -1.86
CA ARG A 13 -7.62 14.39 -1.58
C ARG A 13 -7.42 13.56 -0.30
N LEU A 14 -6.18 13.19 0.03
CA LEU A 14 -5.88 12.39 1.21
C LEU A 14 -6.13 13.14 2.54
N PHE A 15 -6.15 14.47 2.53
CA PHE A 15 -6.48 15.26 3.72
C PHE A 15 -7.98 15.37 4.02
N THR A 16 -8.84 14.99 3.07
CA THR A 16 -10.30 15.12 3.18
C THR A 16 -11.05 13.80 2.99
N LEU A 17 -10.38 12.76 2.47
CA LEU A 17 -10.99 11.48 2.15
C LEU A 17 -11.39 10.72 3.43
N LYS A 18 -12.65 10.82 3.82
CA LYS A 18 -13.26 10.10 4.94
C LYS A 18 -13.90 8.78 4.49
N ALA A 19 -13.05 7.79 4.24
CA ALA A 19 -13.48 6.48 3.74
C ALA A 19 -12.58 5.35 4.26
N ARG A 20 -13.08 4.11 4.18
CA ARG A 20 -12.32 2.87 4.44
C ARG A 20 -12.51 1.91 3.27
N CYS A 21 -11.54 1.04 3.04
CA CYS A 21 -11.66 -0.06 2.08
C CYS A 21 -12.84 -0.97 2.46
N GLU A 22 -13.69 -1.31 1.49
CA GLU A 22 -14.79 -2.26 1.63
C GLU A 22 -14.39 -3.64 1.08
N TYR A 23 -13.56 -4.35 1.85
CA TYR A 23 -12.98 -5.64 1.42
C TYR A 23 -14.05 -6.65 0.98
N GLU A 24 -15.19 -6.69 1.65
CA GLU A 24 -16.27 -7.62 1.34
C GLU A 24 -16.86 -7.43 -0.06
N LYS A 25 -16.81 -6.22 -0.62
CA LYS A 25 -17.28 -5.96 -1.99
C LYS A 25 -16.22 -6.21 -3.05
N CYS A 26 -14.96 -5.84 -2.79
CA CYS A 26 -13.89 -6.03 -3.77
C CYS A 26 -13.26 -7.43 -3.73
N LYS A 27 -13.45 -8.17 -2.61
CA LYS A 27 -12.91 -9.50 -2.33
C LYS A 27 -11.41 -9.64 -2.63
N GLY A 28 -10.65 -8.56 -2.40
CA GLY A 28 -9.21 -8.53 -2.61
C GLY A 28 -8.79 -8.42 -4.09
N ALA A 29 -9.44 -7.58 -4.89
CA ALA A 29 -9.06 -7.31 -6.28
C ALA A 29 -7.54 -7.04 -6.45
N CYS A 30 -6.93 -6.30 -5.52
CA CYS A 30 -5.48 -6.06 -5.51
C CYS A 30 -4.61 -7.31 -5.29
N CYS A 31 -5.16 -8.38 -4.72
CA CYS A 31 -4.50 -9.67 -4.55
C CYS A 31 -4.85 -10.68 -5.68
N LYS A 32 -5.93 -10.44 -6.43
CA LYS A 32 -6.53 -11.40 -7.37
C LYS A 32 -6.22 -11.13 -8.85
N GLY A 33 -5.20 -10.32 -9.14
CA GLY A 33 -4.65 -10.19 -10.48
C GLY A 33 -4.77 -8.82 -11.13
N GLU A 34 -5.24 -7.80 -10.39
CA GLU A 34 -5.13 -6.44 -10.87
C GLU A 34 -3.70 -5.89 -10.71
N GLY A 35 -3.03 -5.67 -11.84
CA GLY A 35 -1.71 -5.04 -11.93
C GLY A 35 -0.54 -6.00 -12.22
N LEU A 36 0.67 -5.60 -11.82
CA LEU A 36 1.94 -6.29 -12.13
C LEU A 36 2.60 -6.92 -10.90
N GLY A 37 1.83 -7.15 -9.84
CA GLY A 37 2.37 -7.49 -8.53
C GLY A 37 2.74 -6.26 -7.70
N THR A 38 2.75 -6.45 -6.38
CA THR A 38 2.96 -5.37 -5.41
C THR A 38 4.43 -4.95 -5.41
N PRO A 39 4.77 -3.67 -5.67
CA PRO A 39 6.13 -3.16 -5.48
C PRO A 39 6.61 -3.37 -4.06
N LEU A 40 7.92 -3.57 -3.89
CA LEU A 40 8.56 -3.82 -2.62
C LEU A 40 9.70 -2.85 -2.41
N PHE A 41 9.94 -2.50 -1.15
CA PHE A 41 11.25 -1.98 -0.75
C PHE A 41 12.20 -3.11 -0.38
N GLU A 42 13.49 -2.83 -0.36
CA GLU A 42 14.52 -3.77 0.07
C GLU A 42 14.27 -4.29 1.49
N GLU A 43 13.73 -3.46 2.38
CA GLU A 43 13.36 -3.87 3.73
C GLU A 43 12.15 -4.81 3.76
N ASP A 44 11.23 -4.69 2.78
CA ASP A 44 10.12 -5.63 2.64
C ASP A 44 10.64 -7.00 2.17
N ILE A 45 11.54 -7.03 1.18
CA ILE A 45 12.18 -8.26 0.68
C ILE A 45 12.87 -8.99 1.84
N LYS A 46 13.80 -8.32 2.53
CA LYS A 46 14.57 -8.91 3.64
C LYS A 46 13.67 -9.45 4.75
N ARG A 47 12.58 -8.73 5.07
CA ARG A 47 11.62 -9.16 6.09
C ARG A 47 10.86 -10.39 5.63
N ILE A 48 10.37 -10.41 4.39
CA ILE A 48 9.64 -11.55 3.84
C ILE A 48 10.56 -12.78 3.80
N GLU A 49 11.74 -12.68 3.21
CA GLU A 49 12.72 -13.78 3.12
C GLU A 49 13.04 -14.38 4.49
N LYS A 50 13.29 -13.51 5.48
CA LYS A 50 13.63 -13.95 6.84
C LYS A 50 12.49 -14.73 7.50
N GLU A 51 11.25 -14.27 7.35
CA GLU A 51 10.10 -14.79 8.10
C GLU A 51 9.43 -15.98 7.39
N THR A 52 9.54 -16.06 6.07
CA THR A 52 8.92 -17.16 5.28
C THR A 52 9.93 -18.19 4.79
N GLY A 53 11.21 -17.84 4.67
CA GLY A 53 12.22 -18.66 3.98
C GLY A 53 12.07 -18.68 2.46
N GLU A 54 11.24 -17.79 1.90
CA GLU A 54 10.88 -17.77 0.48
C GLU A 54 11.71 -16.71 -0.28
N TYR A 55 12.65 -17.15 -1.13
CA TYR A 55 13.60 -16.27 -1.83
C TYR A 55 13.27 -16.05 -3.31
N ASP A 56 12.56 -16.99 -3.96
CA ASP A 56 12.21 -16.89 -5.39
C ASP A 56 10.86 -16.18 -5.64
N PHE A 57 10.49 -15.28 -4.73
CA PHE A 57 9.14 -14.68 -4.68
C PHE A 57 9.09 -13.26 -5.24
N PHE A 58 10.20 -12.82 -5.82
CA PHE A 58 10.37 -11.46 -6.31
C PHE A 58 10.60 -11.41 -7.82
N ASP A 59 9.82 -10.58 -8.51
CA ASP A 59 10.11 -10.15 -9.87
C ASP A 59 10.99 -8.91 -9.80
N TYR A 60 12.11 -8.91 -10.52
CA TYR A 60 13.04 -7.78 -10.63
C TYR A 60 13.03 -7.14 -12.02
N GLN A 61 12.31 -7.71 -13.00
CA GLN A 61 12.30 -7.20 -14.38
C GLN A 61 11.71 -5.79 -14.49
N ARG A 62 10.80 -5.42 -13.57
CA ARG A 62 10.14 -4.11 -13.50
C ARG A 62 10.30 -3.46 -12.12
N GLY A 63 11.46 -3.69 -11.50
CA GLY A 63 11.75 -3.37 -10.12
C GLY A 63 11.22 -4.45 -9.15
N PRO A 64 11.73 -4.48 -7.90
CA PRO A 64 11.40 -5.50 -6.91
C PRO A 64 9.89 -5.53 -6.62
N ARG A 65 9.24 -6.65 -6.94
CA ARG A 65 7.79 -6.85 -6.79
C ARG A 65 7.48 -8.26 -6.33
N LEU A 66 6.36 -8.45 -5.64
CA LEU A 66 5.80 -9.79 -5.44
C LEU A 66 5.43 -10.43 -6.78
N LYS A 67 5.91 -11.65 -7.05
CA LYS A 67 5.49 -12.38 -8.26
C LYS A 67 4.00 -12.71 -8.19
N LEU A 68 3.40 -12.73 -9.37
CA LEU A 68 2.06 -13.25 -9.58
C LEU A 68 2.14 -14.70 -10.07
N ARG A 69 1.14 -15.50 -9.71
CA ARG A 69 0.92 -16.82 -10.30
C ARG A 69 0.48 -16.70 -11.76
N LYS A 70 0.45 -17.83 -12.46
CA LYS A 70 -0.05 -17.92 -13.84
C LYS A 70 -1.49 -17.42 -14.01
N ASN A 71 -2.32 -17.56 -12.97
CA ASN A 71 -3.70 -17.07 -12.94
C ASN A 71 -3.82 -15.59 -12.53
N GLY A 72 -2.70 -14.88 -12.36
CA GLY A 72 -2.65 -13.48 -11.96
C GLY A 72 -2.66 -13.25 -10.44
N GLU A 73 -3.02 -14.24 -9.62
CA GLU A 73 -3.09 -14.02 -8.17
C GLU A 73 -1.72 -13.76 -7.55
N CYS A 74 -1.70 -12.96 -6.48
CA CYS A 74 -0.54 -12.83 -5.62
C CYS A 74 -0.10 -14.20 -5.12
N MET A 75 1.19 -14.48 -5.17
CA MET A 75 1.74 -15.78 -4.79
C MET A 75 1.53 -16.15 -3.31
N PHE A 76 1.31 -15.17 -2.43
CA PHE A 76 0.98 -15.36 -1.02
C PHE A 76 -0.53 -15.43 -0.73
N LEU A 77 -1.38 -15.35 -1.77
CA LEU A 77 -2.83 -15.55 -1.61
C LEU A 77 -3.17 -17.05 -1.54
N ARG A 78 -3.99 -17.46 -0.58
CA ARG A 78 -4.56 -18.82 -0.45
C ARG A 78 -6.06 -18.69 -0.20
N GLY A 79 -6.87 -18.87 -1.25
CA GLY A 79 -8.29 -18.52 -1.21
C GLY A 79 -8.44 -17.02 -0.97
N ASP A 80 -9.13 -16.63 0.11
CA ASP A 80 -9.28 -15.22 0.52
C ASP A 80 -8.27 -14.79 1.60
N ASN A 81 -7.30 -15.65 1.95
CA ASN A 81 -6.34 -15.43 3.02
C ASN A 81 -4.94 -15.09 2.49
N CYS A 82 -4.32 -14.05 3.05
CA CYS A 82 -2.92 -13.71 2.80
C CYS A 82 -2.02 -14.44 3.80
N THR A 83 -1.11 -15.28 3.31
CA THR A 83 -0.23 -16.09 4.19
C THR A 83 0.85 -15.25 4.90
N ILE A 84 1.08 -14.02 4.44
CA ILE A 84 2.04 -13.08 5.03
C ILE A 84 1.35 -11.88 5.70
N ASN A 85 0.10 -12.05 6.18
CA ASN A 85 -0.73 -10.95 6.71
C ASN A 85 0.01 -10.08 7.74
N GLU A 86 0.75 -10.73 8.66
CA GLU A 86 1.45 -10.05 9.75
C GLU A 86 2.66 -9.26 9.28
N ILE A 87 3.25 -9.60 8.14
CA ILE A 87 4.46 -8.97 7.61
C ILE A 87 4.24 -8.28 6.26
N LYS A 88 2.97 -8.06 5.89
CA LYS A 88 2.55 -7.43 4.64
C LYS A 88 3.43 -6.22 4.29
N PRO A 89 3.89 -6.09 3.03
CA PRO A 89 4.74 -4.98 2.62
C PRO A 89 3.97 -3.65 2.66
N PHE A 90 4.72 -2.55 2.65
CA PHE A 90 4.15 -1.19 2.70
C PHE A 90 3.02 -1.00 1.69
N PHE A 91 3.24 -1.36 0.43
CA PHE A 91 2.27 -1.13 -0.64
C PHE A 91 1.00 -1.98 -0.47
N CYS A 92 1.08 -3.20 0.09
CA CYS A 92 -0.12 -3.97 0.41
C CYS A 92 -0.95 -3.31 1.52
N LEU A 93 -0.30 -2.73 2.52
CA LEU A 93 -0.98 -2.10 3.66
C LEU A 93 -1.54 -0.72 3.32
N ALA A 94 -0.87 0.02 2.43
CA ALA A 94 -1.24 1.38 2.07
C ALA A 94 -2.28 1.43 0.93
N PHE A 95 -2.40 0.38 0.11
CA PHE A 95 -3.25 0.39 -1.08
C PHE A 95 -4.69 0.87 -0.79
N PRO A 96 -5.27 1.76 -1.61
CA PRO A 96 -4.77 2.29 -2.89
C PRO A 96 -3.94 3.57 -2.76
N VAL A 97 -3.39 3.86 -1.58
CA VAL A 97 -2.41 4.94 -1.42
C VAL A 97 -1.05 4.44 -1.86
N VAL A 98 -0.56 4.97 -2.98
CA VAL A 98 0.67 4.53 -3.65
C VAL A 98 1.74 5.59 -3.49
N LEU A 99 2.94 5.16 -3.08
CA LEU A 99 4.13 5.99 -3.04
C LEU A 99 4.90 5.90 -4.36
N HIS A 100 5.02 7.02 -5.06
CA HIS A 100 5.87 7.18 -6.24
C HIS A 100 7.14 7.94 -5.86
N ILE A 101 8.28 7.51 -6.40
CA ILE A 101 9.55 8.23 -6.27
C ILE A 101 9.94 8.69 -7.68
N LYS A 102 9.97 10.00 -7.89
CA LYS A 102 10.31 10.62 -9.17
C LYS A 102 11.30 11.74 -8.94
N ASP A 103 12.45 11.69 -9.62
CA ASP A 103 13.52 12.69 -9.54
C ASP A 103 13.97 12.99 -8.10
N GLY A 104 13.98 11.95 -7.24
CA GLY A 104 14.32 12.06 -5.82
C GLY A 104 13.17 12.51 -4.91
N PHE A 105 12.04 12.95 -5.47
CA PHE A 105 10.87 13.40 -4.71
C PHE A 105 9.87 12.27 -4.48
N LYS A 106 9.26 12.28 -3.29
CA LYS A 106 8.25 11.30 -2.86
C LYS A 106 6.85 11.87 -3.08
N TYR A 107 6.00 11.13 -3.78
CA TYR A 107 4.60 11.49 -4.03
C TYR A 107 3.68 10.40 -3.49
N LEU A 108 2.81 10.76 -2.56
CA LEU A 108 1.80 9.88 -1.99
C LEU A 108 0.44 10.17 -2.64
N MET A 109 -0.05 9.22 -3.44
CA MET A 109 -1.21 9.40 -4.33
C MET A 109 -2.30 8.38 -4.05
N PHE A 110 -3.57 8.76 -4.20
CA PHE A 110 -4.72 7.87 -4.10
C PHE A 110 -5.09 7.31 -5.48
N GLN A 111 -4.74 6.05 -5.75
CA GLN A 111 -4.85 5.40 -7.06
C GLN A 111 -5.65 4.09 -6.97
N PRO A 112 -6.97 4.15 -6.76
CA PRO A 112 -7.81 2.96 -6.70
C PRO A 112 -7.92 2.29 -8.07
N TYR A 113 -8.09 0.98 -8.08
CA TYR A 113 -8.56 0.26 -9.26
C TYR A 113 -10.06 0.47 -9.48
N SER A 114 -10.55 0.14 -10.67
CA SER A 114 -11.99 0.22 -11.01
C SER A 114 -12.87 -0.63 -10.09
N GLU A 115 -12.32 -1.72 -9.57
CA GLU A 115 -12.99 -2.70 -8.71
C GLU A 115 -12.95 -2.30 -7.23
N CYS A 116 -12.18 -1.25 -6.89
CA CYS A 116 -12.06 -0.81 -5.50
C CYS A 116 -13.38 -0.20 -5.02
N SER A 117 -13.85 -0.69 -3.88
CA SER A 117 -15.04 -0.19 -3.21
C SER A 117 -14.68 0.42 -1.87
N PHE A 118 -15.35 1.52 -1.53
CA PHE A 118 -15.06 2.30 -0.33
C PHE A 118 -16.36 2.62 0.39
N VAL A 119 -16.37 2.44 1.71
CA VAL A 119 -17.44 2.90 2.59
C VAL A 119 -17.09 4.22 3.22
N LYS A 120 -18.10 5.07 3.43
CA LYS A 120 -17.95 6.29 4.23
C LYS A 120 -17.50 5.93 5.64
N SER A 121 -16.68 6.79 6.22
CA SER A 121 -16.09 6.59 7.53
C SER A 121 -16.04 7.88 8.33
N ASP A 122 -15.97 7.77 9.66
CA ASP A 122 -15.72 8.92 10.54
C ASP A 122 -14.23 9.31 10.63
N ILE A 123 -13.33 8.46 10.13
CA ILE A 123 -11.89 8.72 10.07
C ILE A 123 -11.47 8.94 8.62
N HIS A 124 -10.37 9.65 8.45
CA HIS A 124 -9.70 9.80 7.16
C HIS A 124 -9.06 8.48 6.73
N TYR A 125 -8.98 8.24 5.43
CA TYR A 125 -8.39 7.04 4.87
C TYR A 125 -6.95 6.84 5.36
N VAL A 126 -6.16 7.92 5.42
CA VAL A 126 -4.78 7.89 5.94
C VAL A 126 -4.70 7.41 7.39
N GLN A 127 -5.74 7.60 8.19
CA GLN A 127 -5.81 7.08 9.55
C GLN A 127 -6.02 5.56 9.58
N SER A 128 -6.78 5.02 8.61
CA SER A 128 -7.00 3.57 8.47
C SER A 128 -5.75 2.80 8.04
N ILE A 129 -4.80 3.48 7.37
CA ILE A 129 -3.51 2.91 6.94
C ILE A 129 -2.33 3.43 7.77
N SER A 130 -2.60 3.94 8.98
CA SER A 130 -1.58 4.51 9.88
C SER A 130 -0.37 3.60 10.08
N ARG A 131 -0.59 2.28 10.20
CA ARG A 131 0.48 1.28 10.28
C ARG A 131 1.47 1.41 9.12
N ALA A 132 1.00 1.51 7.88
CA ALA A 132 1.85 1.61 6.70
C ALA A 132 2.63 2.93 6.70
N LEU A 133 1.95 4.04 6.99
CA LEU A 133 2.54 5.38 6.96
C LEU A 133 3.58 5.56 8.06
N VAL A 134 3.29 5.11 9.29
CA VAL A 134 4.25 5.16 10.42
C VAL A 134 5.44 4.26 10.14
N GLN A 135 5.24 3.05 9.61
CA GLN A 135 6.36 2.16 9.24
C GLN A 135 7.29 2.78 8.19
N ARG A 136 6.73 3.52 7.22
CA ARG A 136 7.52 4.08 6.11
C ARG A 136 8.16 5.43 6.42
N PHE A 137 7.43 6.32 7.08
CA PHE A 137 7.82 7.72 7.26
C PHE A 137 8.11 8.09 8.73
N GLY A 138 7.79 7.20 9.67
CA GLY A 138 7.97 7.42 11.10
C GLY A 138 6.80 8.17 11.75
N GLN A 139 6.70 8.03 13.08
CA GLN A 139 5.61 8.62 13.88
C GLN A 139 5.52 10.14 13.71
N ARG A 140 6.65 10.85 13.77
CA ARG A 140 6.69 12.31 13.66
C ARG A 140 6.15 12.84 12.33
N TRP A 141 6.42 12.15 11.23
CA TRP A 141 5.89 12.55 9.92
C TRP A 141 4.37 12.32 9.88
N TYR A 142 3.92 11.18 10.41
CA TYR A 142 2.51 10.86 10.47
C TYR A 142 1.72 11.85 11.35
N ASP A 143 2.28 12.28 12.48
CA ASP A 143 1.65 13.30 13.34
C ASP A 143 1.44 14.62 12.58
N ARG A 144 2.45 15.06 11.81
CA ARG A 144 2.33 16.26 10.95
C ARG A 144 1.33 16.09 9.81
N LEU A 145 1.16 14.88 9.29
CA LEU A 145 0.08 14.59 8.34
C LEU A 145 -1.29 14.79 9.01
N LEU A 146 -1.46 14.33 10.26
CA LEU A 146 -2.72 14.44 10.99
C LEU A 146 -3.13 15.89 11.28
N GLU A 147 -2.16 16.77 11.54
CA GLU A 147 -2.39 18.21 11.73
C GLU A 147 -2.99 18.90 10.49
N ARG A 148 -2.93 18.26 9.32
CA ARG A 148 -3.38 18.82 8.03
C ARG A 148 -4.76 18.31 7.60
N LEU A 149 -5.37 17.39 8.35
CA LEU A 149 -6.68 16.81 8.05
C LEU A 149 -7.81 17.84 8.22
N LYS A 150 -8.91 17.66 7.49
CA LYS A 150 -10.05 18.61 7.44
C LYS A 150 -11.41 17.98 7.74
#